data_AF-K1SKC5-F1
#
_entry.id   AF-K1SKC5-F1
#
_cell.length_a   1.000
_cell.length_b   1.000
_cell.length_c   1.000
_cell.angle_alpha   90.00
_cell.angle_beta   90.00
_cell.angle_gamma   90.00
#
_symmetry.space_group_name_H-M   'P 1'
#
loop_
_entity.id
_entity.type
_entity.pdbx_description
1 polymer ?
#
loop_
_entity_poly.entity_id
_entity_poly.type
_entity_poly.pdbx_seq_one_letter_code
_entity_poly.pdbx_strand_id
1 'polypeptide(L)'
;EHCATLLQWDNIYYQPPTDSYVDRKPTVRIGLVQWQMRPYASVDDLFEQVEFFVDSVSDYKSDFILFPEYFNAPLMARFNDLGEAQSIRKMAQYTEEIRDRFRELAISYNINIITGSMPYLKDDSLYNVGFLCRRDGSVDMYEKIHVTPDEQKCWGLSGGSHIQTFDTDCVRLVS
;
A
#
# COMPACT_ATOMS: atom_id res chain seq x y z
N GLU A 1 -6.19 29.42 -61.71
CA GLU A 1 -6.14 29.96 -60.35
C GLU A 1 -6.50 28.82 -59.39
N HIS A 2 -5.61 28.50 -58.45
CA HIS A 2 -5.82 27.42 -57.50
C HIS A 2 -6.17 28.03 -56.14
N CYS A 3 -7.39 27.82 -55.66
CA CYS A 3 -7.79 28.20 -54.31
C CYS A 3 -7.42 27.07 -53.34
N ALA A 4 -6.63 27.38 -52.32
CA ALA A 4 -6.42 26.51 -51.17
C ALA A 4 -7.39 26.94 -50.06
N THR A 5 -8.09 25.98 -49.45
CA THR A 5 -8.98 26.24 -48.31
C THR A 5 -8.32 25.68 -47.06
N LEU A 6 -8.17 26.52 -46.03
CA LEU A 6 -7.66 26.14 -44.72
C LEU A 6 -8.84 25.63 -43.88
N LEU A 7 -8.77 24.39 -43.41
CA LEU A 7 -9.71 23.82 -42.45
C LEU A 7 -8.99 23.72 -41.09
N GLN A 8 -9.50 24.47 -40.11
CA GLN A 8 -9.07 24.41 -38.71
C GLN A 8 -10.10 23.60 -37.92
N TRP A 9 -9.63 22.63 -37.13
CA TRP A 9 -10.45 21.84 -36.22
C TRP A 9 -10.06 22.20 -34.79
N ASP A 10 -10.94 22.91 -34.09
CA ASP A 10 -10.72 23.24 -32.69
C ASP A 10 -11.08 22.01 -31.84
N ASN A 11 -10.05 21.34 -31.33
CA ASN A 11 -10.23 20.18 -30.46
C ASN A 11 -10.69 20.63 -29.06
N ILE A 12 -12.00 20.63 -28.83
CA ILE A 12 -12.63 20.94 -27.53
C ILE A 12 -12.22 20.00 -26.38
N TYR A 13 -11.63 18.83 -26.69
CA TYR A 13 -11.08 17.89 -25.69
C TYR A 13 -9.60 18.12 -25.39
N TYR A 14 -8.95 19.07 -26.07
CA TYR A 14 -7.57 19.40 -25.81
C TYR A 14 -7.48 20.16 -24.48
N GLN A 15 -7.11 19.43 -23.43
CA GLN A 15 -6.59 20.05 -22.22
C GLN A 15 -5.08 20.28 -22.44
N PRO A 16 -4.60 21.53 -22.50
CA PRO A 16 -3.16 21.77 -22.51
C PRO A 16 -2.58 21.08 -21.27
N PRO A 17 -1.40 20.43 -21.37
CA PRO A 17 -0.76 19.87 -20.20
C PRO A 17 -0.64 20.98 -19.17
N THR A 18 -1.33 20.82 -18.05
CA THR A 18 -1.29 21.80 -16.99
C THR A 18 0.14 21.82 -16.48
N ASP A 19 0.83 22.96 -16.64
CA ASP A 19 2.00 23.30 -15.84
C ASP A 19 1.53 23.56 -14.39
N SER A 20 0.79 22.62 -13.80
CA SER A 20 0.65 22.57 -12.36
C SER A 20 2.05 22.25 -11.86
N TYR A 21 2.81 23.31 -11.61
CA TYR A 21 3.99 23.29 -10.79
C TYR A 21 3.50 22.75 -9.44
N VAL A 22 3.49 21.41 -9.30
CA VAL A 22 3.41 20.78 -7.99
C VAL A 22 4.64 21.32 -7.31
N ASP A 23 4.44 22.29 -6.42
CA ASP A 23 5.50 22.92 -5.66
C ASP A 23 6.18 21.78 -4.90
N ARG A 24 7.25 21.22 -5.49
CA ARG A 24 7.96 20.07 -4.96
C ARG A 24 8.60 20.60 -3.69
N LYS A 25 7.89 20.42 -2.57
CA LYS A 25 8.42 20.77 -1.26
C LYS A 25 9.80 20.11 -1.18
N PRO A 26 10.86 20.88 -0.86
CA PRO A 26 12.21 20.33 -0.79
C PRO A 26 12.37 19.32 0.35
N THR A 27 11.36 19.23 1.24
CA THR A 27 11.34 18.35 2.40
C THR A 27 10.10 17.46 2.36
N VAL A 28 10.32 16.16 2.49
CA VAL A 28 9.27 15.14 2.66
C VAL A 28 9.30 14.65 4.09
N ARG A 29 8.13 14.58 4.72
CA ARG A 29 7.97 14.07 6.08
C ARG A 29 7.40 12.66 6.05
N ILE A 30 8.09 11.74 6.72
CA ILE A 30 7.72 10.32 6.78
C ILE A 30 7.53 9.94 8.25
N GLY A 31 6.33 9.49 8.60
CA GLY A 31 6.04 8.86 9.87
C GLY A 31 6.37 7.37 9.82
N LEU A 32 7.19 6.89 10.74
CA LEU A 32 7.50 5.46 10.87
C LEU A 32 6.74 4.90 12.06
N VAL A 33 5.92 3.87 11.82
CA VAL A 33 5.14 3.23 12.88
C VAL A 33 5.95 2.09 13.46
N GLN A 34 6.38 2.25 14.72
CA GLN A 34 6.93 1.14 15.49
C GLN A 34 5.78 0.36 16.13
N TRP A 35 5.37 -0.70 15.47
CA TRP A 35 4.23 -1.52 15.89
C TRP A 35 4.61 -2.45 17.05
N GLN A 36 3.83 -2.40 18.13
CA GLN A 36 3.96 -3.39 19.19
C GLN A 36 2.99 -4.55 18.93
N MET A 37 3.56 -5.75 18.75
CA MET A 37 2.77 -6.97 18.58
C MET A 37 1.94 -7.26 19.84
N ARG A 38 0.62 -7.15 19.70
CA ARG A 38 -0.38 -7.45 20.73
C ARG A 38 -1.51 -8.25 20.08
N PRO A 39 -2.09 -9.24 20.77
CA PRO A 39 -3.21 -10.00 20.22
C PRO A 39 -4.43 -9.08 20.05
N TYR A 40 -5.07 -9.18 18.88
CA TYR A 40 -6.31 -8.48 18.55
C TYR A 40 -7.41 -9.52 18.30
N ALA A 41 -8.64 -9.26 18.73
CA ALA A 41 -9.74 -10.21 18.59
C ALA A 41 -10.39 -10.12 17.21
N SER A 42 -10.33 -8.94 16.58
CA SER A 42 -10.95 -8.66 15.29
C SER A 42 -10.04 -7.82 14.37
N VAL A 43 -10.40 -7.77 13.09
CA VAL A 43 -9.79 -6.83 12.12
C VAL A 43 -10.13 -5.39 12.51
N ASP A 44 -11.32 -5.15 13.08
CA ASP A 44 -11.72 -3.82 13.55
C ASP A 44 -10.80 -3.31 14.66
N ASP A 45 -10.47 -4.14 15.66
CA ASP A 45 -9.54 -3.77 16.74
C ASP A 45 -8.14 -3.42 16.20
N LEU A 46 -7.70 -4.13 15.15
CA LEU A 46 -6.44 -3.85 14.47
C LEU A 46 -6.51 -2.46 13.81
N PHE A 47 -7.62 -2.17 13.13
CA PHE A 47 -7.79 -0.90 12.42
C PHE A 47 -8.01 0.30 13.34
N GLU A 48 -8.60 0.13 14.52
CA GLU A 48 -8.63 1.19 15.53
C GLU A 48 -7.21 1.67 15.90
N GLN A 49 -6.26 0.74 16.02
CA GLN A 49 -4.87 1.08 16.28
C GLN A 49 -4.19 1.71 15.06
N VAL A 50 -4.45 1.18 13.86
CA VAL A 50 -3.94 1.76 12.61
C VAL A 50 -4.41 3.20 12.44
N GLU A 51 -5.71 3.45 12.61
CA GLU A 51 -6.33 4.77 12.48
C GLU A 51 -5.73 5.76 13.46
N PHE A 52 -5.51 5.37 14.72
CA PHE A 52 -4.84 6.22 15.71
C PHE A 52 -3.45 6.70 15.25
N PHE A 53 -2.64 5.81 14.66
CA PHE A 53 -1.33 6.19 14.13
C PHE A 53 -1.44 7.05 12.87
N VAL A 54 -2.37 6.74 11.97
CA VAL A 54 -2.60 7.53 10.75
C VAL A 54 -3.03 8.95 11.10
N ASP A 55 -4.02 9.10 12.00
CA ASP A 55 -4.52 10.37 12.52
C ASP A 55 -3.37 11.19 13.12
N SER A 56 -2.64 10.60 14.08
CA SER A 56 -1.49 11.25 14.74
C SER A 56 -0.43 11.72 13.74
N VAL A 57 -0.05 10.88 12.77
CA VAL A 57 0.99 11.21 11.78
C VAL A 57 0.50 12.26 10.76
N SER A 58 -0.79 12.22 10.42
CA SER A 58 -1.43 13.19 9.53
C SER A 58 -1.51 14.58 10.16
N ASP A 59 -1.75 14.68 11.47
CA ASP A 59 -1.75 15.92 12.24
C ASP A 59 -0.38 16.65 12.21
N TYR A 60 0.71 15.88 12.15
CA TYR A 60 2.07 16.42 11.95
C TYR A 60 2.34 16.90 10.52
N LYS A 61 1.33 16.88 9.64
CA LYS A 61 1.41 17.20 8.20
C LYS A 61 2.47 16.35 7.51
N SER A 62 2.52 15.07 7.85
CA SER A 62 3.40 14.11 7.19
C SER A 62 2.87 13.77 5.80
N ASP A 63 3.78 13.56 4.85
CA ASP A 63 3.41 13.20 3.48
C ASP A 63 3.20 11.68 3.35
N PHE A 64 3.94 10.90 4.14
CA PHE A 64 3.89 9.44 4.18
C PHE A 64 3.80 8.89 5.59
N ILE A 65 3.16 7.73 5.71
CA ILE A 65 3.27 6.84 6.87
C ILE A 65 3.68 5.43 6.41
N LEU A 66 4.64 4.83 7.11
CA LEU A 66 5.13 3.48 6.85
C LEU A 66 4.82 2.55 8.02
N PHE A 67 4.07 1.49 7.71
CA PHE A 67 3.80 0.39 8.63
C PHE A 67 4.87 -0.71 8.50
N PRO A 68 5.08 -1.50 9.57
CA PRO A 68 6.06 -2.58 9.54
C PRO A 68 5.53 -3.82 8.82
N GLU A 69 6.47 -4.71 8.50
CA GLU A 69 6.18 -6.05 7.99
C GLU A 69 5.36 -6.88 8.99
N TYR A 70 4.40 -7.63 8.47
CA TYR A 70 3.47 -8.49 9.20
C TYR A 70 2.73 -7.80 10.35
N PHE A 71 2.35 -6.53 10.20
CA PHE A 71 1.57 -5.82 11.22
C PHE A 71 0.23 -6.53 11.53
N ASN A 72 -0.31 -7.30 10.57
CA ASN A 72 -1.54 -8.09 10.72
C ASN A 72 -1.33 -9.48 11.34
N ALA A 73 -0.09 -9.91 11.61
CA ALA A 73 0.22 -11.20 12.22
C ALA A 73 -0.51 -11.49 13.54
N PRO A 74 -0.86 -10.52 14.41
CA PRO A 74 -1.66 -10.84 15.57
C PRO A 74 -3.03 -11.47 15.29
N LEU A 75 -3.57 -11.29 14.08
CA LEU A 75 -4.81 -11.96 13.65
C LEU A 75 -4.64 -13.49 13.54
N MET A 76 -3.40 -14.00 13.42
CA MET A 76 -3.12 -15.43 13.43
C MET A 76 -3.54 -16.10 14.74
N ALA A 77 -3.62 -15.35 15.84
CA ALA A 77 -4.03 -15.88 17.14
C ALA A 77 -5.43 -16.54 17.10
N ARG A 78 -6.29 -16.12 16.17
CA ARG A 78 -7.63 -16.70 15.95
C ARG A 78 -7.61 -18.08 15.29
N PHE A 79 -6.48 -18.46 14.70
CA PHE A 79 -6.25 -19.71 13.97
C PHE A 79 -5.13 -20.53 14.60
N ASN A 80 -4.86 -20.33 15.90
CA ASN A 80 -3.82 -21.05 16.65
C ASN A 80 -4.12 -22.56 16.80
N ASP A 81 -5.34 -22.98 16.50
CA ASP A 81 -5.76 -24.38 16.44
C ASP A 81 -5.34 -25.08 15.13
N LEU A 82 -4.94 -24.32 14.11
CA LEU A 82 -4.46 -24.82 12.82
C LEU A 82 -2.92 -24.88 12.79
N GLY A 83 -2.37 -25.70 11.89
CA GLY A 83 -0.93 -25.67 11.60
C GLY A 83 -0.51 -24.34 10.97
N GLU A 84 0.72 -23.89 11.20
CA GLU A 84 1.23 -22.57 10.80
C GLU A 84 0.91 -22.19 9.33
N ALA A 85 1.12 -23.12 8.40
CA ALA A 85 0.85 -22.91 6.98
C ALA A 85 -0.65 -22.67 6.67
N GLN A 86 -1.55 -23.31 7.42
CA GLN A 86 -2.99 -23.11 7.28
C GLN A 86 -3.44 -21.79 7.91
N SER A 87 -2.89 -21.44 9.08
CA SER A 87 -3.17 -20.17 9.77
C SER A 87 -2.79 -18.97 8.92
N ILE A 88 -1.66 -19.02 8.22
CA ILE A 88 -1.22 -17.94 7.32
C ILE A 88 -2.09 -17.84 6.07
N ARG A 89 -2.50 -18.97 5.49
CA ARG A 89 -3.46 -18.97 4.37
C ARG A 89 -4.81 -18.37 4.77
N LYS A 90 -5.27 -18.63 6.00
CA LYS A 90 -6.47 -17.98 6.56
C LYS A 90 -6.27 -16.49 6.79
N MET A 91 -5.10 -16.08 7.27
CA MET A 91 -4.77 -14.66 7.43
C MET A 91 -4.73 -13.92 6.10
N ALA A 92 -4.21 -14.55 5.03
CA ALA A 92 -4.15 -13.97 3.69
C ALA A 92 -5.54 -13.61 3.12
N GLN A 93 -6.62 -14.19 3.65
CA GLN A 93 -7.99 -13.87 3.24
C GLN A 93 -8.41 -12.45 3.65
N TYR A 94 -7.78 -11.88 4.68
CA TYR A 94 -8.07 -10.52 5.13
C TYR A 94 -7.27 -9.45 4.37
N THR A 95 -6.30 -9.85 3.54
CA THR A 95 -5.38 -8.91 2.89
C THR A 95 -6.08 -7.92 1.98
N GLU A 96 -7.12 -8.35 1.25
CA GLU A 96 -7.91 -7.45 0.40
C GLU A 96 -8.77 -6.49 1.23
N GLU A 97 -9.40 -6.96 2.30
CA GLU A 97 -10.16 -6.11 3.23
C GLU A 97 -9.24 -5.06 3.86
N ILE A 98 -8.06 -5.49 4.31
CA ILE A 98 -7.03 -4.62 4.88
C ILE A 98 -6.61 -3.54 3.87
N ARG A 99 -6.31 -3.92 2.63
CA ARG A 99 -5.96 -2.99 1.55
C ARG A 99 -7.03 -1.92 1.36
N ASP A 100 -8.30 -2.33 1.30
CA ASP A 100 -9.41 -1.41 1.03
C ASP A 100 -9.62 -0.42 2.18
N ARG A 101 -9.48 -0.86 3.43
CA ARG A 101 -9.52 0.04 4.60
C ARG A 101 -8.33 1.00 4.62
N PHE A 102 -7.13 0.56 4.28
CA PHE A 102 -5.97 1.46 4.14
C PHE A 102 -6.17 2.50 3.05
N ARG A 103 -6.78 2.14 1.93
CA ARG A 103 -7.16 3.09 0.88
C ARG A 103 -8.14 4.15 1.41
N GLU A 104 -9.16 3.73 2.15
CA GLU A 104 -10.14 4.64 2.75
C GLU A 104 -9.49 5.61 3.75
N LEU A 105 -8.56 5.13 4.57
CA LEU A 105 -7.77 5.98 5.48
C LEU A 105 -6.86 6.95 4.72
N ALA A 106 -6.18 6.51 3.67
CA ALA A 106 -5.31 7.35 2.86
C ALA A 106 -6.08 8.54 2.26
N ILE A 107 -7.29 8.30 1.76
CA ILE A 107 -8.18 9.35 1.23
C ILE A 107 -8.67 10.25 2.36
N SER A 108 -9.21 9.68 3.44
CA SER A 108 -9.85 10.43 4.54
C SER A 108 -8.89 11.36 5.26
N TYR A 109 -7.65 10.90 5.50
CA TYR A 109 -6.60 11.67 6.16
C TYR A 109 -5.68 12.40 5.18
N ASN A 110 -5.95 12.31 3.88
CA ASN A 110 -5.19 12.95 2.81
C ASN A 110 -3.66 12.70 2.93
N ILE A 111 -3.27 11.44 3.15
CA ILE A 111 -1.90 10.99 3.38
C ILE A 111 -1.57 9.77 2.51
N ASN A 112 -0.31 9.62 2.09
CA ASN A 112 0.13 8.40 1.42
C ASN A 112 0.51 7.33 2.47
N ILE A 113 -0.01 6.12 2.32
CA ILE A 113 0.22 5.02 3.27
C ILE A 113 0.99 3.89 2.59
N ILE A 114 2.09 3.48 3.19
CA ILE A 114 2.83 2.27 2.85
C ILE A 114 2.48 1.22 3.92
N THR A 115 1.70 0.20 3.55
CA THR A 115 1.06 -0.72 4.50
C THR A 115 2.02 -1.74 5.15
N GLY A 116 3.32 -1.63 4.91
CA GLY A 116 4.28 -2.67 5.29
C GLY A 116 4.15 -3.87 4.37
N SER A 117 4.05 -5.08 4.93
CA SER A 117 3.87 -6.28 4.13
C SER A 117 3.06 -7.36 4.87
N MET A 118 2.39 -8.22 4.12
CA MET A 118 1.45 -9.20 4.63
C MET A 118 1.30 -10.37 3.64
N PRO A 119 0.82 -11.55 4.08
CA PRO A 119 0.65 -12.67 3.18
C PRO A 119 -0.51 -12.44 2.20
N TYR A 120 -0.32 -12.83 0.95
CA TYR A 120 -1.33 -12.75 -0.11
C TYR A 120 -1.37 -14.04 -0.89
N LEU A 121 -2.57 -14.60 -1.04
CA LEU A 121 -2.77 -15.86 -1.74
C LEU A 121 -3.13 -15.56 -3.20
N LYS A 122 -2.27 -15.97 -4.13
CA LYS A 122 -2.46 -15.79 -5.57
C LYS A 122 -2.15 -17.10 -6.28
N ASP A 123 -3.10 -17.59 -7.07
CA ASP A 123 -2.94 -18.82 -7.87
C ASP A 123 -2.43 -20.02 -7.02
N ASP A 124 -3.00 -20.17 -5.82
CA ASP A 124 -2.65 -21.17 -4.79
C ASP A 124 -1.22 -21.07 -4.20
N SER A 125 -0.45 -20.06 -4.64
CA SER A 125 0.86 -19.69 -4.13
C SER A 125 0.74 -18.53 -3.14
N LEU A 126 1.52 -18.61 -2.07
CA LEU A 126 1.55 -17.58 -1.03
C LEU A 126 2.68 -16.59 -1.32
N TYR A 127 2.39 -15.31 -1.29
CA TYR A 127 3.35 -14.22 -1.52
C TYR A 127 3.36 -13.28 -0.31
N ASN A 128 4.49 -12.60 -0.09
CA ASN A 128 4.57 -11.51 0.88
C ASN A 128 4.47 -10.20 0.09
N VAL A 129 3.36 -9.49 0.25
CA VAL A 129 3.04 -8.29 -0.53
C VAL A 129 2.80 -7.10 0.38
N GLY A 130 3.10 -5.92 -0.10
CA GLY A 130 2.68 -4.67 0.51
C GLY A 130 1.91 -3.81 -0.48
N PHE A 131 1.26 -2.78 0.03
CA PHE A 131 0.50 -1.83 -0.77
C PHE A 131 0.98 -0.40 -0.52
N LEU A 132 1.05 0.37 -1.59
CA LEU A 132 1.15 1.82 -1.55
C LEU A 132 -0.25 2.38 -1.84
N CYS A 133 -0.93 2.85 -0.80
CA CYS A 133 -2.22 3.51 -0.89
C CYS A 133 -1.98 5.02 -0.95
N ARG A 134 -2.33 5.65 -2.07
CA ARG A 134 -2.17 7.10 -2.23
C ARG A 134 -3.39 7.86 -1.77
N ARG A 135 -3.19 9.13 -1.44
CA ARG A 135 -4.24 10.08 -1.03
C ARG A 135 -5.32 10.30 -2.10
N ASP A 136 -5.02 10.01 -3.37
CA ASP A 136 -5.97 10.08 -4.49
C ASP A 136 -6.83 8.82 -4.63
N GLY A 137 -6.60 7.81 -3.78
CA GLY A 137 -7.30 6.53 -3.78
C GLY A 137 -6.69 5.48 -4.70
N SER A 138 -5.64 5.79 -5.46
CA SER A 138 -4.89 4.79 -6.21
C SER A 138 -4.14 3.85 -5.27
N VAL A 139 -4.06 2.58 -5.65
CA VAL A 139 -3.37 1.55 -4.87
C VAL A 139 -2.43 0.79 -5.79
N ASP A 140 -1.16 0.74 -5.42
CA ASP A 140 -0.17 -0.15 -6.05
C ASP A 140 0.19 -1.29 -5.11
N MET A 141 0.46 -2.46 -5.67
CA MET A 141 0.93 -3.64 -4.95
C MET A 141 2.39 -3.89 -5.28
N TYR A 142 3.21 -4.19 -4.27
CA TYR A 142 4.59 -4.63 -4.45
C TYR A 142 4.84 -5.95 -3.73
N GLU A 143 5.75 -6.76 -4.27
CA GLU A 143 6.09 -8.09 -3.75
C GLU A 143 7.47 -8.07 -3.10
N LYS A 144 7.62 -8.66 -1.92
CA LYS A 144 8.92 -8.80 -1.25
C LYS A 144 9.79 -9.77 -2.05
N ILE A 145 10.92 -9.28 -2.55
CA ILE A 145 11.82 -10.03 -3.44
C ILE A 145 12.64 -11.07 -2.67
N HIS A 146 13.16 -10.68 -1.50
CA HIS A 146 13.96 -11.56 -0.65
C HIS A 146 13.08 -12.11 0.47
N VAL A 147 12.45 -13.25 0.21
CA VAL A 147 11.82 -14.06 1.25
C VAL A 147 12.91 -14.73 2.07
N THR A 148 12.78 -14.66 3.39
CA THR A 148 13.77 -15.23 4.31
C THR A 148 13.70 -16.77 4.23
N PRO A 149 14.82 -17.52 4.31
CA PRO A 149 14.79 -18.98 4.14
C PRO A 149 13.85 -19.72 5.11
N ASP A 150 13.66 -19.18 6.31
CA ASP A 150 12.71 -19.70 7.31
C ASP A 150 11.25 -19.56 6.84
N GLU A 151 10.89 -18.43 6.23
CA GLU A 151 9.55 -18.18 5.69
C GLU A 151 9.22 -19.10 4.52
N GLN A 152 10.21 -19.39 3.66
CA GLN A 152 10.05 -20.32 2.55
C GLN A 152 9.88 -21.76 3.03
N LYS A 153 10.63 -22.17 4.07
CA LYS A 153 10.55 -23.52 4.66
C LYS A 153 9.30 -23.75 5.49
N CYS A 154 8.90 -22.77 6.30
CA CYS A 154 7.77 -22.92 7.21
C CYS A 154 6.43 -22.69 6.50
N TRP A 155 6.37 -21.75 5.55
CA TRP A 155 5.09 -21.24 5.03
C TRP A 155 4.93 -21.38 3.52
N GLY A 156 5.97 -21.79 2.79
CA GLY A 156 5.91 -21.99 1.34
C GLY A 156 5.78 -20.68 0.55
N LEU A 157 6.29 -19.57 1.11
CA LEU A 157 6.25 -18.26 0.46
C LEU A 157 7.10 -18.24 -0.81
N SER A 158 6.52 -17.72 -1.88
CA SER A 158 7.21 -17.42 -3.13
C SER A 158 7.69 -15.98 -3.11
N GLY A 159 8.97 -15.77 -3.47
CA GLY A 159 9.54 -14.44 -3.58
C GLY A 159 9.06 -13.70 -4.82
N GLY A 160 8.92 -12.38 -4.69
CA GLY A 160 8.69 -11.50 -5.83
C GLY A 160 9.88 -11.52 -6.78
N SER A 161 9.63 -11.32 -8.08
CA SER A 161 10.68 -11.36 -9.11
C SER A 161 11.03 -10.00 -9.70
N HIS A 162 10.36 -8.92 -9.26
CA HIS A 162 10.44 -7.60 -9.88
C HIS A 162 10.65 -6.52 -8.83
N ILE A 163 11.68 -5.68 -9.04
CA ILE A 163 11.84 -4.40 -8.36
C ILE A 163 10.97 -3.39 -9.11
N GLN A 164 10.01 -2.78 -8.42
CA GLN A 164 9.16 -1.73 -8.96
C GLN A 164 9.51 -0.38 -8.36
N THR A 165 9.42 0.66 -9.20
CA THR A 165 9.58 2.03 -8.75
C THR A 165 8.25 2.75 -8.85
N PHE A 166 7.83 3.39 -7.76
CA PHE A 166 6.58 4.13 -7.72
C PHE A 166 6.89 5.62 -7.70
N ASP A 167 6.52 6.32 -8.77
CA ASP A 167 6.49 7.77 -8.74
C ASP A 167 5.28 8.22 -7.91
N THR A 168 5.52 9.10 -6.93
CA THR A 168 4.47 9.73 -6.11
C THR A 168 4.49 11.24 -6.33
N ASP A 169 3.52 11.93 -5.73
CA ASP A 169 3.41 13.38 -5.71
C ASP A 169 4.64 14.07 -5.11
N CYS A 170 5.38 13.39 -4.22
CA CYS A 170 6.53 13.97 -3.53
C CYS A 170 7.88 13.34 -3.93
N VAL A 171 7.95 12.01 -4.03
CA VAL A 171 9.21 11.25 -4.20
C VAL A 171 9.03 9.96 -5.01
N ARG A 172 10.13 9.42 -5.54
CA ARG A 172 10.15 8.07 -6.11
C ARG A 172 10.45 7.06 -5.00
N LEU A 173 9.57 6.06 -4.84
CA LEU A 173 9.77 4.92 -3.96
C LEU A 173 10.28 3.72 -4.76
N VAL A 174 11.03 2.83 -4.12
CA VAL A 174 11.51 1.56 -4.71
C VAL A 174 11.07 0.44 -3.78
N SER A 175 10.39 -0.57 -4.33
CA SER A 175 9.98 -1.79 -3.61
C SER A 175 11.11 -2.76 -3.36
#